data_AF-A0AA38G6W8-F1
#
_entry.id   AF-A0AA38G6W8-F1
#
_cell.length_a   1.000
_cell.length_b   1.000
_cell.length_c   1.000
_cell.angle_alpha   90.00
_cell.angle_beta   90.00
_cell.angle_gamma   90.00
#
_symmetry.space_group_name_H-M   'P 1'
#
loop_
_entity.id
_entity.type
_entity.pdbx_description
1 polymer ?
#
loop_
_entity_poly.entity_id
_entity_poly.type
_entity_poly.pdbx_seq_one_letter_code
_entity_poly.pdbx_strand_id
1 'polypeptide(L)'
;MLLLLDFDVGVAVRMEDILFSPRYKLDEDAERALGRRLEALWDEHKEPSLTATRRLTSCLENIPVSAFPAPPNKQVIEIISDASLAEAVQLLAKHKILSAPVRDIKAPEDASWIDKYIGIVEFAGIAVWLLHQSEAFRVNSGPEAVAAMGGGFFEMLTSSEFYRETKVKDILGSFRWAPFLPLQTSDSFLTMLLLLSKYRMKSLPVVDIGEGKIGNIITQSAVVHMLSKCVGLPWFETWGNNRLSELGLPVIKPDQMVK
;
A
#
# COMPACT_ATOMS: atom_id res chain seq x y z
N MET A 1 15.93 12.64 -4.54
CA MET A 1 17.04 11.75 -4.16
C MET A 1 16.53 10.31 -4.19
N LEU A 2 16.53 9.70 -5.37
CA LEU A 2 16.24 8.26 -5.55
C LEU A 2 17.51 7.52 -5.12
N LEU A 3 17.43 6.73 -4.06
CA LEU A 3 18.51 5.80 -3.70
C LEU A 3 18.47 4.65 -4.71
N LEU A 4 19.40 4.69 -5.68
CA LEU A 4 19.75 3.56 -6.54
C LEU A 4 20.64 2.64 -5.70
N LEU A 5 20.11 1.49 -5.30
CA LEU A 5 20.90 0.39 -4.74
C LEU A 5 20.90 -0.72 -5.79
N ASP A 6 22.05 -0.93 -6.43
CA ASP A 6 22.30 -2.10 -7.26
C ASP A 6 22.62 -3.28 -6.32
N PHE A 7 21.75 -4.28 -6.31
CA PHE A 7 21.92 -5.51 -5.54
C PHE A 7 22.46 -6.60 -6.48
N ASP A 8 23.77 -6.87 -6.45
CA ASP A 8 24.36 -7.97 -7.20
C ASP A 8 24.57 -9.20 -6.29
N VAL A 9 23.50 -10.01 -6.15
CA VAL A 9 23.59 -11.37 -5.58
C VAL A 9 22.68 -12.30 -6.38
N GLY A 10 23.16 -12.85 -7.51
CA GLY A 10 22.71 -14.12 -8.11
C GLY A 10 21.29 -14.23 -8.69
N VAL A 11 20.39 -13.30 -8.39
CA VAL A 11 19.13 -13.03 -9.09
C VAL A 11 18.96 -11.52 -9.06
N ALA A 12 19.30 -10.84 -10.15
CA ALA A 12 19.19 -9.39 -10.25
C ALA A 12 17.72 -8.97 -10.12
N VAL A 13 17.30 -8.60 -8.92
CA VAL A 13 16.09 -7.79 -8.72
C VAL A 13 16.58 -6.36 -8.55
N ARG A 14 16.35 -5.51 -9.54
CA ARG A 14 16.70 -4.10 -9.44
C ARG A 14 15.60 -3.38 -8.66
N MET A 15 15.95 -2.45 -7.78
CA MET A 15 14.94 -1.65 -7.05
C MET A 15 13.98 -0.89 -7.99
N GLU A 16 14.43 -0.59 -9.21
CA GLU A 16 13.59 -0.04 -10.28
C GLU A 16 12.44 -0.98 -10.69
N ASP A 17 12.62 -2.30 -10.60
CA ASP A 17 11.58 -3.29 -10.88
C ASP A 17 10.45 -3.24 -9.85
N ILE A 18 10.74 -2.80 -8.61
CA ILE A 18 9.76 -2.65 -7.53
C ILE A 18 9.07 -1.29 -7.63
N LEU A 19 9.82 -0.22 -7.94
CA LEU A 19 9.31 1.15 -7.99
C LEU A 19 8.55 1.48 -9.28
N PHE A 20 8.86 0.83 -10.40
CA PHE A 20 8.31 1.13 -11.72
C PHE A 20 7.55 -0.03 -12.39
N SER A 21 7.31 -1.15 -11.68
CA SER A 21 6.51 -2.23 -12.28
C SER A 21 5.05 -1.82 -12.50
N PRO A 22 4.42 -2.33 -13.58
CA PRO A 22 2.98 -2.25 -13.74
C PRO A 22 2.35 -3.01 -12.56
N ARG A 23 1.80 -2.25 -11.61
CA ARG A 23 0.99 -2.74 -10.49
C ARG A 23 -0.10 -3.65 -11.08
N TYR A 24 -0.50 -4.69 -10.35
CA TYR A 24 -1.54 -5.64 -10.74
C TYR A 24 -2.56 -5.00 -11.68
N LYS A 25 -2.58 -5.43 -12.95
CA LYS A 25 -3.64 -5.05 -13.87
C LYS A 25 -4.91 -5.69 -13.32
N LEU A 26 -5.69 -4.90 -12.59
CA LEU A 26 -7.06 -5.25 -12.27
C LEU A 26 -7.82 -5.47 -13.59
N ASP A 27 -8.89 -6.24 -13.51
CA ASP A 27 -9.80 -6.42 -14.64
C ASP A 27 -10.37 -5.05 -15.05
N GLU A 28 -9.95 -4.54 -16.21
CA GLU A 28 -10.37 -3.23 -16.69
C GLU A 28 -11.88 -3.14 -16.91
N ASP A 29 -12.53 -4.24 -17.28
CA ASP A 29 -13.98 -4.26 -17.50
C ASP A 29 -14.73 -4.21 -16.17
N ALA A 30 -14.19 -4.84 -15.13
CA ALA A 30 -14.67 -4.70 -13.76
C ALA A 30 -14.49 -3.25 -13.24
N GLU A 31 -13.35 -2.61 -13.51
CA GLU A 31 -13.11 -1.20 -13.16
C GLU A 31 -14.12 -0.27 -13.85
N ARG A 32 -14.35 -0.45 -15.15
CA ARG A 32 -15.34 0.34 -15.90
C ARG A 32 -16.77 0.07 -15.40
N ALA A 33 -17.08 -1.17 -15.04
CA ALA A 33 -18.38 -1.52 -14.48
C ALA A 33 -18.65 -0.81 -13.15
N LEU A 34 -17.63 -0.67 -12.30
CA LEU A 34 -17.73 0.10 -11.06
C LEU A 34 -18.01 1.59 -11.33
N GLY A 35 -17.32 2.20 -12.30
CA GLY A 35 -17.59 3.57 -12.72
C GLY A 35 -19.01 3.80 -13.23
N ARG A 36 -19.55 2.87 -14.03
CA ARG A 36 -20.95 2.91 -14.48
C ARG A 36 -21.96 2.70 -13.35
N ARG A 37 -21.63 1.87 -12.35
CA ARG A 37 -22.47 1.70 -11.16
C ARG A 37 -22.56 2.99 -10.35
N LEU A 38 -21.46 3.71 -10.20
CA LEU A 38 -21.44 5.05 -9.59
C LEU A 38 -22.30 6.04 -10.38
N GLU A 39 -22.23 6.01 -11.71
CA GLU A 39 -23.04 6.86 -12.58
C GLU A 39 -24.54 6.58 -12.43
N ALA A 40 -24.95 5.32 -12.36
CA ALA A 40 -26.35 4.96 -12.12
C ALA A 40 -26.87 5.52 -10.79
N LEU A 41 -26.11 5.34 -9.70
CA LEU A 41 -26.46 5.90 -8.39
C LEU A 41 -26.47 7.44 -8.42
N TRP A 42 -25.52 8.03 -9.14
CA TRP A 42 -25.49 9.47 -9.34
C TRP A 42 -26.81 9.91 -9.96
N ASP A 43 -27.22 9.36 -11.09
CA ASP A 43 -28.43 9.75 -11.83
C ASP A 43 -29.75 9.51 -11.07
N GLU A 44 -29.83 8.50 -10.21
CA GLU A 44 -30.97 8.29 -9.32
C GLU A 44 -31.14 9.43 -8.31
N HIS A 45 -30.04 10.00 -7.81
CA HIS A 45 -30.02 11.04 -6.78
C HIS A 45 -30.05 12.46 -7.37
N LYS A 46 -30.92 12.74 -8.34
CA LYS A 46 -31.16 14.10 -8.87
C LYS A 46 -32.00 14.97 -7.92
N GLU A 47 -31.70 14.96 -6.62
CA GLU A 47 -32.33 15.90 -5.69
C GLU A 47 -31.77 17.32 -5.90
N PRO A 48 -32.61 18.33 -6.18
CA PRO A 48 -32.16 19.70 -6.45
C PRO A 48 -31.43 20.39 -5.28
N SER A 49 -31.52 19.84 -4.07
CA SER A 49 -31.03 20.44 -2.82
C SER A 49 -29.61 20.00 -2.43
N LEU A 50 -29.08 18.93 -3.04
CA LEU A 50 -27.77 18.37 -2.69
C LEU A 50 -26.65 19.01 -3.52
N THR A 51 -25.58 19.44 -2.85
CA THR A 51 -24.34 19.82 -3.53
C THR A 51 -23.71 18.60 -4.22
N ALA A 52 -22.94 18.82 -5.29
CA ALA A 52 -22.24 17.75 -6.00
C ALA A 52 -21.39 16.86 -5.07
N THR A 53 -20.74 17.46 -4.07
CA THR A 53 -19.99 16.74 -3.03
C THR A 53 -20.87 15.81 -2.21
N ARG A 54 -22.01 16.30 -1.69
CA ARG A 54 -22.91 15.47 -0.87
C ARG A 54 -23.52 14.32 -1.66
N ARG A 55 -23.89 14.57 -2.92
CA ARG A 55 -24.38 13.54 -3.83
C ARG A 55 -23.32 12.46 -4.07
N LEU A 56 -22.07 12.85 -4.32
CA LEU A 56 -20.96 11.90 -4.51
C LEU A 56 -20.74 11.07 -3.24
N THR A 57 -20.66 11.71 -2.07
CA THR A 57 -20.52 11.03 -0.79
C THR A 57 -21.60 9.97 -0.60
N SER A 58 -22.86 10.31 -0.87
CA SER A 58 -23.98 9.36 -0.77
C SER A 58 -23.87 8.20 -1.77
N CYS A 59 -23.42 8.45 -3.01
CA CYS A 59 -23.18 7.38 -3.98
C CYS A 59 -22.08 6.41 -3.49
N LEU A 60 -20.99 6.94 -2.93
CA LEU A 60 -19.87 6.14 -2.42
C LEU A 60 -20.24 5.35 -1.15
N GLU A 61 -21.17 5.85 -0.34
CA GLU A 61 -21.71 5.12 0.83
C GLU A 61 -22.50 3.87 0.41
N ASN A 62 -23.19 3.93 -0.73
CA ASN A 62 -24.07 2.86 -1.21
C ASN A 62 -23.38 1.81 -2.10
N ILE A 63 -22.06 1.91 -2.27
CA ILE A 63 -21.26 0.90 -2.96
C ILE A 63 -20.46 0.11 -1.93
N PRO A 64 -20.60 -1.22 -1.88
CA PRO A 64 -19.80 -2.04 -0.99
C PRO A 64 -18.38 -2.24 -1.55
N VAL A 65 -17.40 -2.47 -0.66
CA VAL A 65 -16.00 -2.76 -1.00
C VAL A 65 -15.88 -4.00 -1.89
N SER A 66 -16.77 -4.99 -1.75
CA SER A 66 -16.87 -6.16 -2.64
C SER A 66 -17.08 -5.82 -4.12
N ALA A 67 -17.57 -4.62 -4.44
CA ALA A 67 -17.70 -4.16 -5.82
C ALA A 67 -16.36 -3.73 -6.44
N PHE A 68 -15.32 -3.51 -5.61
CA PHE A 68 -14.00 -3.16 -6.10
C PHE A 68 -13.32 -4.40 -6.73
N PRO A 69 -12.69 -4.25 -7.91
CA PRO A 69 -12.09 -5.39 -8.60
C PRO A 69 -11.05 -6.11 -7.74
N ALA A 70 -11.16 -7.44 -7.70
CA ALA A 70 -10.17 -8.30 -7.07
C ALA A 70 -9.05 -8.67 -8.05
N PRO A 71 -7.84 -9.00 -7.57
CA PRO A 71 -6.79 -9.52 -8.42
C PRO A 71 -7.22 -10.85 -9.08
N PRO A 72 -6.79 -11.15 -10.32
CA PRO A 72 -7.28 -12.28 -11.12
C PRO A 72 -7.19 -13.65 -10.41
N ASN A 73 -6.13 -13.87 -9.63
CA ASN A 73 -5.90 -15.14 -8.94
C ASN A 73 -6.47 -15.18 -7.53
N LYS A 74 -7.09 -14.09 -7.05
CA LYS A 74 -7.60 -13.91 -5.67
C LYS A 74 -6.63 -14.29 -4.54
N GLN A 75 -5.34 -14.44 -4.87
CA GLN A 75 -4.33 -14.87 -3.93
C GLN A 75 -3.52 -13.65 -3.51
N VAL A 76 -3.62 -13.35 -2.22
CA VAL A 76 -2.76 -12.36 -1.57
C VAL A 76 -1.43 -13.01 -1.25
N ILE A 77 -0.34 -12.31 -1.55
CA ILE A 77 1.00 -12.74 -1.15
C ILE A 77 1.18 -12.40 0.32
N GLU A 78 1.43 -13.42 1.14
CA GLU A 78 1.64 -13.31 2.58
C GLU A 78 3.11 -13.56 2.91
N ILE A 79 3.60 -12.91 3.98
CA ILE A 79 4.93 -13.16 4.53
C ILE A 79 4.77 -13.85 5.87
N ILE A 80 5.42 -14.99 6.07
CA ILE A 80 5.38 -15.71 7.34
C ILE A 80 6.24 -14.95 8.37
N SER A 81 5.77 -14.85 9.61
CA SER A 81 6.40 -14.07 10.67
C SER A 81 7.83 -14.51 11.02
N ASP A 82 8.17 -15.78 10.76
CA ASP A 82 9.51 -16.34 10.99
C ASP A 82 10.47 -16.16 9.80
N ALA A 83 9.98 -15.65 8.66
CA ALA A 83 10.83 -15.35 7.51
C ALA A 83 11.83 -14.24 7.86
N SER A 84 13.03 -14.33 7.31
CA SER A 84 14.05 -13.30 7.39
C SER A 84 13.65 -12.02 6.64
N LEU A 85 14.28 -10.89 6.97
CA LEU A 85 14.12 -9.66 6.19
C LEU A 85 14.58 -9.84 4.74
N ALA A 86 15.63 -10.64 4.52
CA ALA A 86 16.12 -10.99 3.18
C ALA A 86 15.05 -11.71 2.35
N GLU A 87 14.43 -12.76 2.90
CA GLU A 87 13.35 -13.49 2.24
C GLU A 87 12.12 -12.61 2.02
N ALA A 88 11.77 -11.77 3.00
CA ALA A 88 10.66 -10.82 2.88
C ALA A 88 10.87 -9.85 1.71
N VAL A 89 12.04 -9.20 1.62
CA VAL A 89 12.36 -8.28 0.52
C VAL A 89 12.39 -9.01 -0.81
N GLN A 90 12.97 -10.22 -0.88
CA GLN A 90 12.95 -11.04 -2.09
C GLN A 90 11.54 -11.40 -2.53
N LEU A 91 10.63 -11.70 -1.59
CA LEU A 91 9.24 -12.01 -1.92
C LEU A 91 8.51 -10.77 -2.44
N LEU A 92 8.65 -9.62 -1.77
CA LEU A 92 8.08 -8.34 -2.22
C LEU A 92 8.56 -7.98 -3.63
N ALA A 93 9.87 -8.12 -3.86
CA ALA A 93 10.53 -7.93 -5.14
C ALA A 93 9.97 -8.85 -6.25
N LYS A 94 10.01 -10.16 -6.01
CA LYS A 94 9.54 -11.19 -6.95
C LYS A 94 8.09 -10.95 -7.39
N HIS A 95 7.25 -10.52 -6.46
CA HIS A 95 5.84 -10.24 -6.70
C HIS A 95 5.55 -8.79 -7.08
N LYS A 96 6.57 -7.93 -7.16
CA LYS A 96 6.47 -6.52 -7.57
C LYS A 96 5.46 -5.74 -6.70
N ILE A 97 5.49 -6.00 -5.39
CA ILE A 97 4.64 -5.36 -4.38
C ILE A 97 5.50 -4.64 -3.34
N LEU A 98 4.94 -3.59 -2.73
CA LEU A 98 5.65 -2.76 -1.75
C LEU A 98 5.33 -3.14 -0.29
N SER A 99 4.30 -3.96 -0.09
CA SER A 99 3.86 -4.41 1.22
C SER A 99 3.13 -5.74 1.11
N ALA A 100 3.10 -6.48 2.22
CA ALA A 100 2.37 -7.73 2.34
C ALA A 100 1.93 -7.96 3.80
N PRO A 101 0.78 -8.62 4.02
CA PRO A 101 0.35 -9.06 5.34
C PRO A 101 1.34 -10.06 5.91
N VAL A 102 1.56 -9.96 7.22
CA VAL A 102 2.42 -10.86 7.99
C VAL A 102 1.55 -11.88 8.69
N ARG A 103 1.67 -13.14 8.27
CA ARG A 103 0.99 -14.27 8.88
C ARG A 103 1.80 -14.80 10.06
N ASP A 104 1.18 -14.97 11.22
CA ASP A 104 1.83 -15.62 12.35
C ASP A 104 2.06 -17.11 12.04
N ILE A 105 3.32 -17.55 12.10
CA ILE A 105 3.69 -18.96 11.97
C ILE A 105 3.04 -19.84 13.06
N LYS A 106 2.67 -19.25 14.20
CA LYS A 106 2.02 -19.97 15.30
C LYS A 106 0.51 -20.11 15.10
N ALA A 107 -0.08 -19.38 14.16
CA ALA A 107 -1.52 -19.42 13.92
C ALA A 107 -1.91 -20.67 13.12
N PRO A 108 -2.91 -21.43 13.58
CA PRO A 108 -3.49 -22.55 12.82
C PRO A 108 -3.96 -22.16 11.41
N GLU A 109 -4.00 -23.12 10.49
CA GLU A 109 -4.49 -22.89 9.11
C GLU A 109 -5.96 -22.47 9.06
N ASP A 110 -6.78 -22.99 9.97
CA ASP A 110 -8.20 -22.70 10.12
C ASP A 110 -8.48 -21.51 11.04
N ALA A 111 -7.44 -20.88 11.60
CA ALA A 111 -7.59 -19.70 12.43
C ALA A 111 -8.29 -18.57 11.66
N SER A 112 -9.07 -17.79 12.41
CA SER A 112 -9.70 -16.59 11.90
C SER A 112 -8.63 -15.56 11.49
N TRP A 113 -8.99 -14.60 10.62
CA TRP A 113 -8.02 -13.62 10.14
C TRP A 113 -7.38 -12.79 11.27
N ILE A 114 -8.11 -12.53 12.37
CA ILE A 114 -7.62 -11.68 13.47
C ILE A 114 -6.48 -12.35 14.24
N ASP A 115 -6.54 -13.68 14.37
CA ASP A 115 -5.50 -14.46 15.02
C ASP A 115 -4.36 -14.82 14.05
N LYS A 116 -4.66 -14.83 12.75
CA LYS A 116 -3.72 -15.25 11.71
C LYS A 116 -2.75 -14.15 11.30
N TYR A 117 -3.17 -12.88 11.30
CA TYR A 117 -2.34 -11.78 10.81
C TYR A 117 -1.98 -10.81 11.93
N ILE A 118 -0.67 -10.59 12.08
CA ILE A 118 -0.14 -9.72 13.14
C ILE A 118 0.08 -8.28 12.66
N GLY A 119 0.04 -8.04 11.34
CA GLY A 119 0.08 -6.72 10.71
C GLY A 119 0.55 -6.78 9.26
N ILE A 120 1.09 -5.68 8.75
CA ILE A 120 1.57 -5.53 7.36
C ILE A 120 3.01 -5.05 7.40
N VAL A 121 3.88 -5.77 6.69
CA VAL A 121 5.26 -5.33 6.47
C VAL A 121 5.35 -4.55 5.17
N GLU A 122 6.07 -3.44 5.20
CA GLU A 122 6.34 -2.60 4.04
C GLU A 122 7.83 -2.59 3.74
N PHE A 123 8.20 -2.57 2.46
CA PHE A 123 9.59 -2.37 2.03
C PHE A 123 10.17 -1.09 2.62
N ALA A 124 9.40 0.01 2.64
CA ALA A 124 9.82 1.26 3.24
C ALA A 124 10.05 1.14 4.76
N GLY A 125 9.28 0.29 5.45
CA GLY A 125 9.47 0.01 6.88
C GLY A 125 10.78 -0.73 7.12
N ILE A 126 11.06 -1.76 6.33
CA ILE A 126 12.33 -2.52 6.37
C ILE A 126 13.52 -1.60 6.08
N ALA A 127 13.44 -0.77 5.04
CA ALA A 127 14.51 0.16 4.68
C ALA A 127 14.79 1.20 5.78
N VAL A 128 13.73 1.77 6.37
CA VAL A 128 13.87 2.70 7.50
C VAL A 128 14.45 2.00 8.73
N TRP A 129 14.03 0.77 9.01
CA TRP A 129 14.58 0.00 10.11
C TRP A 129 16.07 -0.28 9.92
N LEU A 130 16.49 -0.70 8.72
CA LEU A 130 17.91 -0.91 8.39
C LEU A 130 18.74 0.37 8.52
N LEU A 131 18.19 1.52 8.08
CA LEU A 131 18.81 2.82 8.28
C LEU A 131 18.96 3.14 9.77
N HIS A 132 17.96 2.86 10.58
CA HIS A 132 18.06 3.11 12.02
C HIS A 132 19.14 2.23 12.68
N GLN A 133 19.23 0.96 12.30
CA GLN A 133 20.30 0.07 12.77
C GLN A 133 21.68 0.57 12.33
N SER A 134 21.77 1.19 11.15
CA SER A 134 23.00 1.86 10.72
C SER A 134 23.43 2.92 11.71
N GLU A 135 22.53 3.82 12.12
CA GLU A 135 22.83 4.93 13.02
C GLU A 135 23.31 4.42 14.38
N ALA A 136 22.68 3.37 14.90
CA ALA A 136 23.11 2.73 16.14
C ALA A 136 24.54 2.17 16.03
N PHE A 137 24.88 1.54 14.90
CA PHE A 137 26.25 1.10 14.62
C PHE A 137 27.22 2.29 14.53
N ARG A 138 26.83 3.42 13.90
CA ARG A 138 27.66 4.64 13.82
C ARG A 138 28.03 5.19 15.20
N VAL A 139 27.05 5.21 16.11
CA VAL A 139 27.25 5.72 17.48
C VAL A 139 28.19 4.83 18.26
N ASN A 140 28.08 3.51 18.09
CA ASN A 140 28.90 2.54 18.82
C ASN A 140 30.33 2.38 18.26
N SER A 141 30.51 2.55 16.95
CA SER A 141 31.79 2.32 16.25
C SER A 141 32.54 3.61 15.85
N GLY A 142 31.92 4.78 16.05
CA GLY A 142 32.50 6.09 15.73
C GLY A 142 32.26 6.55 14.27
N PRO A 143 32.25 7.87 14.01
CA PRO A 143 31.93 8.42 12.69
C PRO A 143 32.90 8.00 11.57
N GLU A 144 34.16 7.73 11.92
CA GLU A 144 35.23 7.37 10.98
C GLU A 144 35.03 5.97 10.39
N ALA A 145 34.54 5.01 11.18
CA ALA A 145 34.24 3.65 10.71
C ALA A 145 33.15 3.63 9.63
N VAL A 146 32.20 4.57 9.71
CA VAL A 146 31.06 4.67 8.81
C VAL A 146 31.42 5.46 7.56
N ALA A 147 32.19 6.54 7.71
CA ALA A 147 32.74 7.29 6.59
C ALA A 147 33.65 6.41 5.72
N ALA A 148 34.38 5.47 6.34
CA ALA A 148 35.19 4.47 5.63
C ALA A 148 34.35 3.45 4.84
N MET A 149 33.08 3.21 5.18
CA MET A 149 32.18 2.32 4.43
C MET A 149 31.51 2.99 3.22
N GLY A 150 31.50 4.33 3.16
CA GLY A 150 30.97 5.08 2.02
C GLY A 150 29.52 4.72 1.64
N GLY A 151 29.20 4.79 0.33
CA GLY A 151 27.88 4.43 -0.23
C GLY A 151 27.59 2.92 -0.28
N GLY A 152 28.57 2.06 0.01
CA GLY A 152 28.45 0.60 0.01
C GLY A 152 27.89 0.02 1.32
N PHE A 153 27.56 0.87 2.30
CA PHE A 153 27.06 0.41 3.59
C PHE A 153 25.75 -0.40 3.48
N PHE A 154 24.84 -0.02 2.59
CA PHE A 154 23.62 -0.79 2.34
C PHE A 154 23.90 -2.16 1.74
N GLU A 155 24.89 -2.24 0.84
CA GLU A 155 25.36 -3.50 0.26
C GLU A 155 25.99 -4.39 1.35
N MET A 156 26.76 -3.80 2.26
CA MET A 156 27.31 -4.51 3.43
C MET A 156 26.21 -4.99 4.38
N LEU A 157 25.23 -4.14 4.73
CA LEU A 157 24.12 -4.54 5.60
C LEU A 157 23.30 -5.66 4.97
N THR A 158 23.01 -5.58 3.69
CA THR A 158 22.17 -6.58 3.00
C THR A 158 22.95 -7.86 2.69
N SER A 159 24.29 -7.80 2.72
CA SER A 159 25.17 -8.96 2.70
C SER A 159 25.44 -9.53 4.10
N SER A 160 25.08 -8.81 5.17
CA SER A 160 25.36 -9.21 6.55
C SER A 160 24.49 -10.37 7.02
N GLU A 161 25.04 -11.16 7.95
CA GLU A 161 24.29 -12.19 8.68
C GLU A 161 23.10 -11.57 9.42
N PHE A 162 23.26 -10.36 9.98
CA PHE A 162 22.20 -9.63 10.66
C PHE A 162 20.94 -9.44 9.81
N TYR A 163 21.06 -9.05 8.54
CA TYR A 163 19.90 -8.91 7.63
C TYR A 163 19.29 -10.26 7.24
N ARG A 164 20.11 -11.31 7.12
CA ARG A 164 19.68 -12.66 6.75
C ARG A 164 19.04 -13.42 7.91
N GLU A 165 19.37 -13.10 9.15
CA GLU A 165 18.87 -13.78 10.34
C GLU A 165 17.76 -13.03 11.05
N THR A 166 17.72 -11.69 10.95
CA THR A 166 16.62 -10.91 11.55
C THR A 166 15.29 -11.32 10.93
N LYS A 167 14.34 -11.72 11.77
CA LYS A 167 13.03 -12.16 11.31
C LYS A 167 12.06 -11.00 11.25
N VAL A 168 11.06 -11.13 10.38
CA VAL A 168 9.98 -10.15 10.26
C VAL A 168 9.28 -9.93 11.60
N LYS A 169 9.12 -10.99 12.40
CA LYS A 169 8.52 -10.87 13.73
C LYS A 169 9.36 -10.04 14.72
N ASP A 170 10.67 -9.98 14.53
CA ASP A 170 11.59 -9.29 15.46
C ASP A 170 11.51 -7.77 15.28
N ILE A 171 11.02 -7.32 14.12
CA ILE A 171 10.80 -5.91 13.82
C ILE A 171 9.34 -5.47 14.03
N LEU A 172 8.46 -6.35 14.53
CA LEU A 172 7.07 -6.01 14.84
C LEU A 172 7.03 -4.92 15.92
N GLY A 173 6.22 -3.89 15.68
CA GLY A 173 6.13 -2.74 16.59
C GLY A 173 7.30 -1.75 16.49
N SER A 174 8.29 -2.01 15.64
CA SER A 174 9.28 -0.99 15.24
C SER A 174 8.69 -0.04 14.17
N PHE A 175 9.42 1.02 13.83
CA PHE A 175 9.00 2.15 12.98
C PHE A 175 8.00 1.79 11.85
N ARG A 176 6.87 2.53 11.78
CA ARG A 176 5.81 2.44 10.76
C ARG A 176 5.02 1.12 10.70
N TRP A 177 5.10 0.28 11.73
CA TRP A 177 4.15 -0.82 11.90
C TRP A 177 2.72 -0.26 12.06
N ALA A 178 1.87 -0.49 11.06
CA ALA A 178 0.45 -0.15 11.15
C ALA A 178 -0.32 -1.33 11.76
N PRO A 179 -1.19 -1.11 12.75
CA PRO A 179 -2.09 -2.17 13.22
C PRO A 179 -2.90 -2.71 12.03
N PHE A 180 -3.16 -4.01 12.03
CA PHE A 180 -3.95 -4.66 10.98
C PHE A 180 -5.38 -4.11 11.02
N LEU A 181 -5.70 -3.20 10.10
CA LEU A 181 -7.04 -2.62 9.96
C LEU A 181 -7.64 -3.10 8.64
N PRO A 182 -8.39 -4.22 8.66
CA PRO A 182 -9.03 -4.71 7.45
C PRO A 182 -10.34 -3.97 7.20
N LEU A 183 -10.76 -3.99 5.93
CA LEU A 183 -12.11 -3.71 5.50
C LEU A 183 -12.90 -5.00 5.39
N GLN A 184 -14.16 -4.97 5.77
CA GLN A 184 -15.11 -6.00 5.42
C GLN A 184 -15.61 -5.80 3.98
N THR A 185 -15.97 -6.88 3.30
CA THR A 185 -16.55 -6.81 1.95
C THR A 185 -17.86 -6.03 1.87
N SER A 186 -18.58 -5.91 2.99
CA SER A 186 -19.79 -5.10 3.14
C SER A 186 -19.53 -3.64 3.52
N ASP A 187 -18.29 -3.27 3.90
CA ASP A 187 -17.98 -1.87 4.20
C ASP A 187 -18.19 -1.01 2.96
N SER A 188 -18.47 0.28 3.18
CA SER A 188 -18.72 1.20 2.07
C SER A 188 -17.43 1.59 1.33
N PHE A 189 -17.58 1.92 0.06
CA PHE A 189 -16.54 2.47 -0.77
C PHE A 189 -16.07 3.83 -0.22
N LEU A 190 -16.97 4.61 0.39
CA LEU A 190 -16.60 5.82 1.12
C LEU A 190 -15.65 5.53 2.29
N THR A 191 -15.93 4.53 3.12
CA THR A 191 -15.07 4.12 4.24
C THR A 191 -13.67 3.78 3.74
N MET A 192 -13.58 2.98 2.68
CA MET A 192 -12.33 2.63 2.02
C MET A 192 -11.56 3.87 1.55
N LEU A 193 -12.22 4.81 0.87
CA LEU A 193 -11.61 6.05 0.39
C LEU A 193 -11.14 6.95 1.54
N LEU A 194 -11.90 7.04 2.63
CA LEU A 194 -11.53 7.82 3.81
C LEU A 194 -10.28 7.23 4.49
N LEU A 195 -10.23 5.92 4.67
CA LEU A 195 -9.08 5.23 5.25
C LEU A 195 -7.82 5.45 4.39
N LEU A 196 -7.94 5.31 3.07
CA LEU A 196 -6.84 5.55 2.15
C LEU A 196 -6.39 7.02 2.14
N SER A 197 -7.32 7.97 2.05
CA SER A 197 -7.00 9.39 1.85
C SER A 197 -6.77 10.17 3.15
N LYS A 198 -7.78 10.23 4.04
CA LYS A 198 -7.78 11.02 5.27
C LYS A 198 -6.88 10.40 6.34
N TYR A 199 -6.98 9.09 6.53
CA TYR A 199 -6.17 8.36 7.50
C TYR A 199 -4.81 7.93 6.92
N ARG A 200 -4.56 8.22 5.64
CA ARG A 200 -3.29 7.99 4.95
C ARG A 200 -2.83 6.53 4.98
N MET A 201 -3.79 5.60 5.03
CA MET A 201 -3.49 4.18 4.84
C MET A 201 -3.01 3.97 3.40
N LYS A 202 -1.92 3.24 3.23
CA LYS A 202 -1.37 2.98 1.89
C LYS A 202 -2.03 1.79 1.21
N SER A 203 -2.47 0.83 2.02
CA SER A 203 -3.10 -0.41 1.61
C SER A 203 -4.10 -0.87 2.66
N LEU A 204 -5.23 -1.44 2.22
CA LEU A 204 -6.29 -1.96 3.07
C LEU A 204 -6.56 -3.42 2.69
N PRO A 205 -6.25 -4.38 3.58
CA PRO A 205 -6.70 -5.76 3.45
C PRO A 205 -8.23 -5.81 3.45
N VAL A 206 -8.81 -6.61 2.57
CA VAL A 206 -10.24 -6.89 2.54
C VAL A 206 -10.46 -8.32 3.00
N VAL A 207 -11.32 -8.50 3.98
CA VAL A 207 -11.67 -9.78 4.59
C VAL A 207 -13.17 -10.01 4.50
N ASP A 208 -13.56 -11.29 4.42
CA ASP A 208 -14.95 -11.71 4.59
C ASP A 208 -15.21 -12.12 6.03
N ILE A 209 -16.40 -11.83 6.53
CA ILE A 209 -16.80 -12.22 7.89
C ILE A 209 -16.89 -13.74 7.96
N GLY A 210 -16.10 -14.35 8.85
CA GLY A 210 -16.07 -15.81 9.01
C GLY A 210 -15.07 -16.53 8.10
N GLU A 211 -14.43 -15.82 7.17
CA GLU A 211 -13.29 -16.38 6.43
C GLU A 211 -11.98 -16.14 7.17
N GLY A 212 -11.09 -17.13 7.14
CA GLY A 212 -9.76 -17.04 7.75
C GLY A 212 -8.70 -16.38 6.88
N LYS A 213 -9.07 -15.69 5.79
CA LYS A 213 -8.12 -15.22 4.75
C LYS A 213 -8.43 -13.81 4.27
N ILE A 214 -7.42 -13.17 3.68
CA ILE A 214 -7.54 -11.87 3.03
C ILE A 214 -7.85 -12.13 1.56
N GLY A 215 -9.00 -11.67 1.08
CA GLY A 215 -9.43 -11.86 -0.31
C GLY A 215 -8.86 -10.82 -1.28
N ASN A 216 -8.51 -9.63 -0.78
CA ASN A 216 -7.96 -8.54 -1.59
C ASN A 216 -7.10 -7.60 -0.74
N ILE A 217 -6.20 -6.84 -1.38
CA ILE A 217 -5.53 -5.68 -0.76
C ILE A 217 -5.72 -4.48 -1.68
N ILE A 218 -6.50 -3.51 -1.22
CA ILE A 218 -6.79 -2.30 -1.98
C ILE A 218 -5.75 -1.23 -1.66
N THR A 219 -5.10 -0.69 -2.68
CA THR A 219 -4.08 0.37 -2.54
C THR A 219 -4.60 1.71 -3.08
N GLN A 220 -4.02 2.82 -2.62
CA GLN A 220 -4.33 4.15 -3.17
C GLN A 220 -4.19 4.19 -4.70
N SER A 221 -3.15 3.57 -5.26
CA SER A 221 -2.96 3.53 -6.71
C SER A 221 -4.00 2.72 -7.45
N ALA A 222 -4.50 1.63 -6.85
CA ALA A 222 -5.56 0.84 -7.47
C ALA A 222 -6.83 1.70 -7.59
N VAL A 223 -7.14 2.49 -6.56
CA VAL A 223 -8.26 3.44 -6.59
C VAL A 223 -8.05 4.51 -7.67
N VAL A 224 -6.87 5.13 -7.74
CA VAL A 224 -6.57 6.14 -8.77
C VAL A 224 -6.67 5.55 -10.18
N HIS A 225 -6.18 4.34 -10.38
CA HIS A 225 -6.28 3.65 -11.67
C HIS A 225 -7.74 3.36 -12.03
N MET A 226 -8.55 2.85 -11.10
CA MET A 226 -9.98 2.65 -11.32
C MET A 226 -10.70 3.98 -11.65
N LEU A 227 -10.42 5.05 -10.91
CA LEU A 227 -10.98 6.38 -11.19
C LEU A 227 -10.57 6.88 -12.58
N SER A 228 -9.36 6.57 -13.05
CA SER A 228 -8.93 6.92 -14.42
C SER A 228 -9.77 6.24 -15.51
N LYS A 229 -10.42 5.11 -15.21
CA LYS A 229 -11.36 4.45 -16.12
C LYS A 229 -12.74 5.12 -16.15
N CYS A 230 -12.98 6.10 -15.28
CA CYS A 230 -14.23 6.86 -15.21
C CYS A 230 -14.19 8.16 -16.04
N VAL A 231 -13.08 8.45 -16.74
CA VAL A 231 -12.98 9.60 -17.64
C VAL A 231 -14.09 9.54 -18.69
N GLY A 232 -14.78 10.67 -18.89
CA GLY A 232 -15.93 10.80 -19.77
C GLY A 232 -17.29 10.58 -19.09
N LEU A 233 -17.34 10.07 -17.86
CA LEU A 233 -18.58 9.94 -17.11
C LEU A 233 -18.97 11.31 -16.49
N PRO A 234 -20.23 11.78 -16.58
CA PRO A 234 -20.62 13.14 -16.17
C PRO A 234 -20.31 13.47 -14.70
N TRP A 235 -20.48 12.50 -13.79
CA TRP A 235 -20.16 12.69 -12.37
C TRP A 235 -18.66 12.91 -12.15
N PHE A 236 -17.81 12.25 -12.94
CA PHE A 236 -16.36 12.36 -12.85
C PHE A 236 -15.89 13.68 -13.46
N GLU A 237 -16.43 14.05 -14.62
CA GLU A 237 -16.14 15.30 -15.33
C GLU A 237 -16.50 16.56 -14.55
N THR A 238 -17.46 16.46 -13.61
CA THR A 238 -17.80 17.54 -12.65
C THR A 238 -16.61 17.96 -11.79
N TRP A 239 -15.62 17.08 -11.60
CA TRP A 239 -14.41 17.33 -10.82
C TRP A 239 -13.14 17.28 -11.67
N GLY A 240 -13.08 16.36 -12.63
CA GLY A 240 -11.89 16.09 -13.45
C GLY A 240 -11.45 17.27 -14.33
N ASN A 241 -12.36 18.19 -14.65
CA ASN A 241 -12.07 19.39 -15.45
C ASN A 241 -11.65 20.61 -14.63
N ASN A 242 -11.74 20.55 -13.30
CA ASN A 242 -11.34 21.67 -12.45
C ASN A 242 -9.82 21.80 -12.41
N ARG A 243 -9.32 23.03 -12.39
CA ARG A 243 -7.88 23.29 -12.21
C ARG A 243 -7.47 22.94 -10.79
N LEU A 244 -6.23 22.52 -10.59
CA LEU A 244 -5.68 22.27 -9.24
C LEU A 244 -5.85 23.48 -8.29
N SER A 245 -5.77 24.70 -8.83
CA SER A 245 -6.00 25.95 -8.09
C SER A 245 -7.44 26.13 -7.61
N GLU A 246 -8.41 25.51 -8.28
CA GLU A 246 -9.84 25.58 -7.98
C GLU A 246 -10.27 24.49 -6.98
N LEU A 247 -9.42 23.48 -6.77
CA LEU A 247 -9.70 22.34 -5.88
C LEU A 247 -9.41 22.62 -4.39
N GLY A 248 -9.04 23.87 -4.04
CA GLY A 248 -8.74 24.23 -2.65
C GLY A 248 -7.54 23.48 -2.07
N LEU A 249 -6.66 22.94 -2.91
CA LEU A 249 -5.42 22.30 -2.48
C LEU A 249 -4.49 23.36 -1.85
N PRO A 250 -3.67 22.97 -0.85
CA PRO A 250 -2.70 23.88 -0.27
C PRO A 250 -1.77 24.45 -1.34
N VAL A 251 -1.83 25.76 -1.57
CA VAL A 251 -0.92 26.44 -2.51
C VAL A 251 0.43 26.58 -1.81
N ILE A 252 1.41 25.81 -2.26
CA ILE A 252 2.80 25.95 -1.79
C ILE A 252 3.32 27.28 -2.34
N LYS A 253 3.66 28.20 -1.44
CA LYS A 253 4.26 29.47 -1.82
C LYS A 253 5.70 29.23 -2.30
N PRO A 254 6.25 30.05 -3.23
CA PRO A 254 7.59 29.82 -3.80
C PRO A 254 8.73 29.74 -2.79
N ASP A 255 8.58 30.40 -1.63
CA ASP A 255 9.49 30.39 -0.48
C ASP A 255 9.46 29.08 0.34
N GLN A 256 8.48 28.21 0.10
CA GLN A 256 8.33 26.90 0.74
C GLN A 256 8.71 25.73 -0.18
N MET A 257 9.16 26.01 -1.40
CA MET A 257 9.70 24.99 -2.29
C MET A 257 11.11 24.60 -1.83
N VAL A 258 11.26 23.36 -1.36
CA VAL A 258 12.59 22.76 -1.13
C VAL A 258 13.24 22.60 -2.49
N LYS A 259 14.34 23.34 -2.72
CA LYS A 259 15.17 23.24 -3.93
C LYS A 259 16.00 21.96 -3.93
#